data_AF-A0A8H3VYC9-F1
#
_entry.id   AF-A0A8H3VYC9-F1
#
_cell.length_a   1.000
_cell.length_b   1.000
_cell.length_c   1.000
_cell.angle_alpha   90.00
_cell.angle_beta   90.00
_cell.angle_gamma   90.00
#
_symmetry.space_group_name_H-M   'P 1'
#
loop_
_entity.id
_entity.type
_entity.pdbx_description
1 polymer ?
#
loop_
_entity_poly.entity_id
_entity_poly.type
_entity_poly.pdbx_seq_one_letter_code
_entity_poly.pdbx_strand_id
1 'polypeptide(L)'
;MSKSAISTAGQVFRELHGVVVTAGRMSKTVKVRVGGQQWNQKVQKMFTKPKKYLVHDPNNSLRQGDIVSIVPGWRRSPQKRHVVKSIIAPHGTPIEDRPSIPTIEELLAARTQMKETKDARRAERRQDITERPAAAPQPEVD
;
A
#
# COMPACT_ATOMS: atom_id res chain seq x y z
N MET A 1 -13.06 -22.80 -9.53
CA MET A 1 -12.29 -21.69 -8.90
C MET A 1 -11.57 -22.23 -7.67
N SER A 2 -10.25 -22.17 -7.62
CA SER A 2 -9.46 -22.79 -6.53
C SER A 2 -9.53 -21.95 -5.25
N LYS A 3 -9.98 -22.59 -4.16
CA LYS A 3 -10.16 -22.07 -2.78
C LYS A 3 -8.91 -21.47 -2.11
N SER A 4 -7.80 -21.28 -2.83
CA SER A 4 -6.52 -20.80 -2.30
C SER A 4 -6.36 -19.27 -2.33
N ALA A 5 -7.13 -18.54 -3.14
CA ALA A 5 -6.98 -17.08 -3.26
C ALA A 5 -7.64 -16.28 -2.13
N ILE A 6 -8.55 -16.91 -1.36
CA ILE A 6 -9.37 -16.23 -0.35
C ILE A 6 -8.66 -16.20 1.02
N SER A 7 -7.75 -17.13 1.32
CA SER A 7 -7.11 -17.23 2.64
C SER A 7 -5.94 -16.26 2.90
N THR A 8 -5.46 -15.54 1.88
CA THR A 8 -4.33 -14.60 2.04
C THR A 8 -4.78 -13.18 2.43
N ALA A 9 -6.06 -12.85 2.29
CA ALA A 9 -6.56 -11.48 2.44
C ALA A 9 -6.70 -11.00 3.91
N GLY A 10 -6.66 -11.92 4.87
CA GLY A 10 -6.90 -11.64 6.30
C GLY A 10 -5.68 -11.85 7.20
N GLN A 11 -4.45 -11.82 6.68
CA GLN A 11 -3.28 -11.97 7.55
C GLN A 11 -3.12 -10.72 8.41
N VAL A 12 -3.48 -10.84 9.69
CA VAL A 12 -3.31 -9.79 10.69
C VAL A 12 -1.81 -9.64 10.95
N PHE A 13 -1.23 -8.58 10.40
CA PHE A 13 0.15 -8.22 10.71
C PHE A 13 0.23 -7.42 11.99
N ARG A 14 1.34 -7.57 12.73
CA ARG A 14 1.60 -6.77 13.92
C ARG A 14 1.72 -5.29 13.57
N GLU A 15 1.01 -4.46 14.33
CA GLU A 15 1.14 -3.01 14.26
C GLU A 15 2.52 -2.55 14.75
N LEU A 16 3.04 -1.53 14.08
CA LEU A 16 4.28 -0.89 14.45
C LEU A 16 4.00 0.57 14.74
N HIS A 17 4.39 1.03 15.92
CA HIS A 17 4.31 2.44 16.28
C HIS A 17 5.61 3.15 15.92
N GLY A 18 5.49 4.33 15.33
CA GLY A 18 6.65 5.10 14.89
C GLY A 18 6.35 6.57 14.76
N VAL A 19 7.41 7.33 14.52
CA VAL A 19 7.37 8.78 14.34
C VAL A 19 7.63 9.14 12.89
N VAL A 20 6.82 10.04 12.33
CA VAL A 20 7.01 10.56 10.98
C VAL A 20 8.24 11.49 10.96
N VAL A 21 9.28 11.08 10.22
CA VAL A 21 10.53 11.85 10.09
C VAL A 21 10.44 12.86 8.95
N THR A 22 9.85 12.47 7.83
CA THR A 22 9.68 13.36 6.67
C THR A 22 8.32 13.15 6.03
N ALA A 23 7.56 14.24 5.88
CA ALA A 23 6.31 14.33 5.14
C ALA A 23 6.41 15.41 4.05
N GLY A 24 5.52 15.40 3.06
CA GLY A 24 5.43 16.45 2.03
C GLY A 24 6.47 16.40 0.89
N ARG A 25 7.57 15.64 1.02
CA ARG A 25 8.57 15.50 -0.05
C ARG A 25 8.13 14.59 -1.20
N MET A 26 7.25 13.62 -0.93
CA MET A 26 6.75 12.66 -1.90
C MET A 26 5.24 12.56 -1.76
N SER A 27 4.52 12.50 -2.88
CA SER A 27 3.08 12.30 -2.86
C SER A 27 2.73 10.93 -2.25
N LYS A 28 1.70 10.89 -1.41
CA LYS A 28 1.10 9.69 -0.84
C LYS A 28 2.07 8.77 -0.11
N THR A 29 3.15 9.36 0.42
CA THR A 29 4.30 8.63 0.99
C THR A 29 4.96 9.44 2.10
N VAL A 30 5.19 8.79 3.23
CA VAL A 30 5.96 9.37 4.34
C VAL A 30 7.10 8.45 4.76
N LYS A 31 8.12 9.01 5.40
CA LYS A 31 9.21 8.24 6.02
C LYS A 31 8.95 8.14 7.51
N VAL A 32 8.74 6.94 8.01
CA VAL A 32 8.44 6.68 9.44
C VAL A 32 9.63 5.96 10.08
N ARG A 33 10.03 6.42 11.26
CA ARG A 33 11.03 5.76 12.10
C ARG A 33 10.33 4.91 13.15
N VAL A 34 10.62 3.62 13.15
CA VAL A 34 10.09 2.63 14.09
C VAL A 34 11.21 2.21 15.04
N GLY A 35 10.85 1.98 16.31
CA GLY A 35 11.75 1.43 17.32
C GLY A 35 12.22 0.01 16.95
N GLY A 36 13.44 -0.32 17.34
CA GLY A 36 13.99 -1.65 17.17
C GLY A 36 15.14 -1.88 18.15
N GLN A 37 15.40 -3.13 18.48
CA GLN A 37 16.53 -3.53 19.30
C GLN A 37 17.33 -4.61 18.57
N GLN A 38 18.63 -4.64 18.82
CA GLN A 38 19.53 -5.66 18.34
C GLN A 38 20.39 -6.16 19.51
N TRP A 39 20.42 -7.47 19.70
CA TRP A 39 21.34 -8.12 20.63
C TRP A 39 22.76 -8.10 20.06
N ASN A 40 23.72 -7.68 20.88
CA ASN A 40 25.13 -7.85 20.58
C ASN A 40 25.66 -9.05 21.38
N GLN A 41 26.06 -10.13 20.70
CA GLN A 41 26.49 -11.37 21.33
C GLN A 41 27.82 -11.22 22.11
N LYS A 42 28.75 -10.38 21.63
CA LYS A 42 30.05 -10.17 22.28
C LYS A 42 29.92 -9.41 23.60
N VAL A 43 29.06 -8.39 23.62
CA VAL A 43 28.85 -7.52 24.79
C VAL A 43 27.69 -8.02 25.66
N GLN A 44 26.91 -8.99 25.16
CA GLN A 44 25.71 -9.53 25.81
C GLN A 44 24.73 -8.44 26.26
N LYS A 45 24.48 -7.47 25.38
CA LYS A 45 23.61 -6.31 25.65
C LYS A 45 22.69 -6.01 24.47
N MET A 46 21.46 -5.60 24.78
CA MET A 46 20.52 -5.06 23.81
C MET A 46 20.83 -3.61 23.49
N PHE A 47 21.02 -3.30 22.21
CA PHE A 47 21.23 -1.94 21.70
C PHE A 47 20.01 -1.47 20.90
N THR A 48 19.70 -0.17 20.99
CA THR A 48 18.64 0.44 20.20
C THR A 48 19.07 0.56 18.73
N LYS A 49 18.28 -0.03 17.83
CA LYS A 49 18.50 0.03 16.37
C LYS A 49 17.20 0.42 15.67
N PRO A 50 16.90 1.72 15.59
CA PRO A 50 15.70 2.19 14.92
C PRO A 50 15.76 1.91 13.42
N LYS A 51 14.62 1.54 12.83
CA LYS A 51 14.48 1.31 11.38
C LYS A 51 13.62 2.40 10.75
N LYS A 52 13.90 2.74 9.50
CA LYS A 52 13.13 3.72 8.72
C LYS A 52 12.40 3.00 7.60
N TYR A 53 11.10 3.26 7.45
CA TYR A 53 10.28 2.69 6.39
C TYR A 53 9.64 3.79 5.55
N LEU A 54 9.46 3.49 4.26
CA LEU A 54 8.57 4.26 3.40
C LEU A 54 7.15 3.69 3.56
N VAL A 55 6.24 4.53 4.02
CA VAL A 55 4.87 4.16 4.37
C VAL A 55 3.93 4.86 3.39
N HIS A 56 2.92 4.13 2.94
CA HIS A 56 1.87 4.69 2.10
C HIS A 56 0.83 5.42 2.95
N ASP A 57 0.66 6.70 2.67
CA ASP A 57 -0.42 7.55 3.17
C ASP A 57 -1.35 7.86 1.98
N PRO A 58 -2.57 7.30 1.91
CA PRO A 58 -3.46 7.47 0.74
C PRO A 58 -3.88 8.92 0.48
N ASN A 59 -4.13 9.68 1.56
CA ASN A 59 -4.78 10.99 1.50
C ASN A 59 -3.85 12.15 1.89
N ASN A 60 -2.55 11.90 2.14
CA ASN A 60 -1.58 12.91 2.57
C ASN A 60 -1.98 13.62 3.89
N SER A 61 -2.55 12.86 4.82
CA SER A 61 -3.02 13.38 6.11
C SER A 61 -1.90 13.67 7.10
N LEU A 62 -0.74 13.02 6.93
CA LEU A 62 0.35 13.07 7.89
C LEU A 62 1.24 14.31 7.75
N ARG A 63 1.79 14.76 8.87
CA ARG A 63 2.77 15.84 8.99
C ARG A 63 4.04 15.33 9.67
N GLN A 64 5.13 16.08 9.53
CA GLN A 64 6.38 15.72 10.20
C GLN A 64 6.21 15.85 11.71
N GLY A 65 6.67 14.83 12.46
CA GLY A 65 6.55 14.79 13.92
C GLY A 65 5.37 13.97 14.45
N ASP A 66 4.40 13.60 13.61
CA ASP A 66 3.27 12.79 14.06
C ASP A 66 3.71 11.40 14.55
N ILE A 67 3.00 10.90 15.58
CA ILE A 67 3.12 9.52 16.05
C ILE A 67 2.00 8.70 15.39
N VAL A 68 2.37 7.62 14.71
CA VAL A 68 1.46 6.85 13.86
C VAL A 68 1.54 5.35 14.15
N SER A 69 0.41 4.66 13.98
CA SER A 69 0.38 3.20 13.84
C SER A 69 0.45 2.82 12.37
N ILE A 70 1.42 1.96 12.02
CA ILE A 70 1.60 1.45 10.66
C ILE A 70 1.47 -0.07 10.64
N VAL A 71 0.94 -0.58 9.53
CA VAL A 71 0.74 -2.02 9.30
C VAL A 71 1.60 -2.46 8.11
N PRO A 72 2.42 -3.53 8.24
CA PRO A 72 3.18 -4.07 7.12
C PRO A 72 2.28 -4.94 6.21
N GLY A 73 2.84 -5.44 5.11
CA GLY A 73 2.11 -6.29 4.16
C GLY A 73 1.45 -5.53 3.00
N TRP A 74 1.34 -4.21 3.12
CA TRP A 74 0.80 -3.35 2.05
C TRP A 74 1.85 -3.03 0.98
N ARG A 75 2.02 -3.94 0.01
CA ARG A 75 2.94 -3.75 -1.12
C ARG A 75 2.32 -2.83 -2.18
N ARG A 76 2.76 -1.57 -2.24
CA ARG A 76 2.37 -0.59 -3.29
C ARG A 76 3.49 -0.22 -4.25
N SER A 77 4.73 -0.33 -3.81
CA SER A 77 5.95 -0.01 -4.58
C SER A 77 7.09 -0.86 -4.02
N PRO A 78 8.24 -1.02 -4.73
CA PRO A 78 9.31 -1.91 -4.30
C PRO A 78 9.80 -1.70 -2.85
N GLN A 79 9.84 -0.45 -2.40
CA GLN A 79 10.26 -0.08 -1.04
C GLN A 79 9.08 0.21 -0.10
N LYS A 80 7.88 0.52 -0.64
CA LYS A 80 6.68 0.82 0.16
C LYS A 80 5.90 -0.45 0.45
N ARG A 81 6.14 -1.00 1.65
CA ARG A 81 5.54 -2.27 2.14
C ARG A 81 4.65 -2.09 3.37
N HIS A 82 4.43 -0.85 3.77
CA HIS A 82 3.66 -0.47 4.96
C HIS A 82 2.59 0.55 4.57
N VAL A 83 1.48 0.54 5.30
CA VAL A 83 0.39 1.51 5.20
C VAL A 83 0.11 2.13 6.56
N VAL A 84 -0.34 3.38 6.57
CA VAL A 84 -0.79 4.05 7.79
C VAL A 84 -2.15 3.47 8.19
N LYS A 85 -2.29 3.09 9.47
CA LYS A 85 -3.58 2.64 10.03
C LYS A 85 -4.28 3.78 10.77
N SER A 86 -3.57 4.46 11.66
CA SER A 86 -4.13 5.56 12.46
C SER A 86 -3.04 6.55 12.92
N ILE A 87 -3.48 7.78 13.21
CA ILE A 87 -2.68 8.78 13.92
C ILE A 87 -2.91 8.55 15.41
N ILE A 88 -1.83 8.35 16.16
CA ILE A 88 -1.88 8.15 17.62
C ILE A 88 -1.79 9.52 18.31
N ALA A 89 -0.83 10.33 17.89
CA ALA A 89 -0.67 11.69 18.39
C ALA A 89 -0.32 12.61 17.21
N PRO A 90 -1.18 13.60 16.90
CA PRO A 90 -0.88 14.60 15.89
C PRO A 90 0.15 15.60 16.43
N HIS A 91 1.00 16.11 15.54
CA HIS A 91 1.90 17.22 15.80
C HIS A 91 1.48 18.46 14.99
N GLY A 92 1.34 19.60 15.65
CA GLY A 92 0.98 20.86 14.98
C GLY A 92 -0.52 20.94 14.73
N THR A 93 -0.95 20.74 13.47
CA THR A 93 -2.38 20.85 13.12
C THR A 93 -3.20 19.72 13.76
N PRO A 94 -4.41 19.99 14.26
CA PRO A 94 -5.27 18.95 14.83
C PRO A 94 -5.70 17.93 13.77
N ILE A 95 -6.30 16.81 14.21
CA ILE A 95 -6.76 15.73 13.32
C ILE A 95 -7.92 16.19 12.43
N GLU A 96 -8.77 17.09 12.95
CA GLU A 96 -9.97 17.58 12.29
C GLU A 96 -9.67 18.36 11.00
N ASP A 97 -8.61 19.17 11.01
CA ASP A 97 -8.19 19.99 9.86
C ASP A 97 -7.49 19.18 8.75
N ARG A 98 -7.34 17.87 8.94
CA ARG A 98 -6.58 17.00 8.04
C ARG A 98 -7.53 16.08 7.29
N PRO A 99 -7.18 15.66 6.06
CA PRO A 99 -7.97 14.67 5.36
C PRO A 99 -7.99 13.35 6.14
N SER A 100 -9.16 12.72 6.23
CA SER A 100 -9.33 11.46 6.95
C SER A 100 -8.48 10.34 6.32
N ILE A 101 -8.03 9.39 7.16
CA ILE A 101 -7.30 8.20 6.70
C ILE A 101 -8.32 7.12 6.37
N PRO A 102 -8.32 6.56 5.14
CA PRO A 102 -9.20 5.46 4.77
C PRO A 102 -8.96 4.23 5.64
N THR A 103 -10.02 3.49 5.93
CA THR A 103 -9.89 2.21 6.65
C THR A 103 -9.18 1.16 5.80
N ILE A 104 -8.62 0.13 6.43
CA ILE A 104 -7.94 -0.96 5.71
C ILE A 104 -8.94 -1.67 4.77
N GLU A 105 -10.19 -1.79 5.19
CA GLU A 105 -11.26 -2.41 4.42
C GLU A 105 -11.57 -1.61 3.15
N GLU A 106 -11.72 -0.29 3.27
CA GLU A 106 -11.89 0.61 2.12
C GLU A 106 -10.71 0.51 1.15
N LEU A 107 -9.48 0.44 1.66
CA LEU A 107 -8.29 0.28 0.82
C LEU A 107 -8.28 -1.05 0.08
N LEU A 108 -8.73 -2.13 0.71
CA LEU A 108 -8.86 -3.44 0.09
C LEU A 108 -9.95 -3.44 -0.98
N ALA A 109 -11.12 -2.85 -0.68
CA ALA A 109 -12.23 -2.70 -1.62
C ALA A 109 -11.82 -1.87 -2.85
N ALA A 110 -11.12 -0.75 -2.65
CA ALA A 110 -10.59 0.04 -3.75
C ALA A 110 -9.61 -0.77 -4.63
N ARG A 111 -8.84 -1.68 -4.02
CA ARG A 111 -7.91 -2.56 -4.73
C ARG A 111 -8.62 -3.67 -5.50
N THR A 112 -9.70 -4.24 -4.97
CA THR A 112 -10.52 -5.24 -5.67
C THR A 112 -11.24 -4.62 -6.85
N GLN A 113 -11.85 -3.45 -6.67
CA GLN A 113 -12.49 -2.68 -7.75
C GLN A 113 -11.50 -2.34 -8.88
N MET A 114 -10.29 -1.87 -8.54
CA MET A 114 -9.25 -1.59 -9.55
C MET A 114 -8.83 -2.86 -10.33
N LYS A 115 -8.87 -4.02 -9.67
CA LYS A 115 -8.57 -5.30 -10.32
C LYS A 115 -9.72 -5.75 -11.21
N GLU A 116 -10.96 -5.69 -10.72
CA GLU A 116 -12.18 -6.06 -11.43
C GLU A 116 -12.34 -5.22 -12.70
N THR A 117 -12.20 -3.91 -12.60
CA THR A 117 -12.23 -2.99 -13.76
C THR A 117 -11.14 -3.32 -14.80
N LYS A 118 -9.93 -3.67 -14.34
CA LYS A 118 -8.84 -4.10 -15.23
C LYS A 118 -9.15 -5.44 -15.92
N ASP A 119 -9.75 -6.38 -15.20
CA ASP A 119 -10.09 -7.70 -15.71
C ASP A 119 -11.29 -7.63 -16.68
N ALA A 120 -12.30 -6.80 -16.41
CA ALA A 120 -13.40 -6.48 -17.32
C ALA A 120 -12.89 -5.91 -18.65
N ARG A 121 -12.03 -4.88 -18.60
CA ARG A 121 -11.39 -4.31 -19.81
C ARG A 121 -10.59 -5.34 -20.61
N ARG A 122 -9.98 -6.33 -19.94
CA ARG A 122 -9.23 -7.41 -20.60
C ARG A 122 -10.16 -8.45 -21.24
N ALA A 123 -11.31 -8.70 -20.61
CA ALA A 123 -12.34 -9.60 -21.12
C ALA A 123 -13.00 -9.01 -22.38
N GLU A 124 -13.41 -7.74 -22.34
CA GLU A 124 -13.95 -7.01 -23.50
C GLU A 124 -12.98 -7.08 -24.69
N ARG A 125 -11.71 -6.71 -24.46
CA ARG A 125 -10.68 -6.79 -25.52
C ARG A 125 -10.51 -8.22 -26.07
N ARG A 126 -10.71 -9.26 -25.25
CA ARG A 126 -10.63 -10.66 -25.69
C ARG A 126 -11.87 -11.05 -26.50
N GLN A 127 -13.05 -10.55 -26.12
CA GLN A 127 -14.29 -10.73 -26.88
C GLN A 127 -14.16 -10.05 -28.24
N ASP A 128 -13.74 -8.78 -28.28
CA ASP A 128 -13.51 -8.04 -29.53
C ASP A 128 -12.56 -8.75 -30.49
N ILE A 129 -11.48 -9.36 -29.97
CA ILE A 129 -10.53 -10.11 -30.81
C ILE A 129 -11.15 -11.40 -31.35
N THR A 130 -11.98 -12.08 -30.55
CA THR A 130 -12.67 -13.31 -30.97
C THR A 130 -13.76 -13.01 -31.99
N GLU A 131 -14.49 -11.91 -31.80
CA GLU A 131 -15.64 -11.52 -32.63
C GLU A 131 -15.22 -10.78 -33.91
N ARG A 132 -14.01 -10.21 -33.98
CA ARG A 132 -13.46 -9.65 -35.22
C ARG A 132 -13.29 -10.77 -36.24
N PRO A 133 -14.06 -10.78 -37.35
CA PRO A 133 -13.82 -11.74 -38.41
C PRO A 133 -12.41 -11.52 -38.97
N ALA A 134 -11.70 -12.62 -39.27
CA ALA A 134 -10.44 -12.55 -39.99
C ALA A 134 -10.66 -11.70 -41.25
N ALA A 135 -9.85 -10.64 -41.42
CA ALA A 135 -9.93 -9.81 -42.62
C ALA A 135 -9.90 -10.74 -43.83
N ALA A 136 -10.94 -10.68 -44.66
CA ALA A 136 -11.05 -11.53 -45.84
C ALA A 136 -9.75 -11.39 -46.67
N PRO A 137 -9.15 -12.48 -47.14
CA PRO A 137 -7.99 -12.37 -48.02
C PRO A 137 -8.38 -11.47 -49.20
N GLN A 138 -7.58 -10.43 -49.43
CA GLN A 138 -7.75 -9.56 -50.60
C GLN A 138 -7.69 -10.46 -51.84
N PRO A 139 -8.62 -10.33 -52.80
CA PRO A 139 -8.54 -11.10 -54.04
C PRO A 139 -7.22 -10.74 -54.73
N GLU A 140 -6.39 -11.75 -55.02
CA GLU A 140 -5.24 -11.61 -55.92
C GLU A 140 -5.75 -11.03 -57.24
N VAL A 141 -5.22 -9.87 -57.62
CA VAL A 141 -5.53 -9.20 -58.88
C VAL A 141 -4.54 -9.74 -59.90
N ASP A 142 -5.01 -10.59 -60.82
CA ASP A 142 -4.30 -11.09 -62.00
C ASP A 142 -4.23 -10.04 -63.12
#